data_AF-A0A8T0YTM1-F1
#
_entry.id   AF-A0A8T0YTM1-F1
#
_cell.length_a   1.000
_cell.length_b   1.000
_cell.length_c   1.000
_cell.angle_alpha   90.00
_cell.angle_beta   90.00
_cell.angle_gamma   90.00
#
_symmetry.space_group_name_H-M   'P 1'
#
loop_
_entity.id
_entity.type
_entity.pdbx_description
1 polymer ?
#
loop_
_entity_poly.entity_id
_entity_poly.type
_entity_poly.pdbx_seq_one_letter_code
_entity_poly.pdbx_strand_id
1 'polypeptide(L)'
;MSLREHVAYRLYQKCDDQFVLHQGGRLFQQYCVDQRAKCKQEQLRWVAAHQSEIRADLYSGLDNSLMSESTTVLGEREALLSKYNRSAHTLQHPDQPRQRDNHFLNQIGKRVIFPSSYSGGPRSMDKSYQDSMTIVREYGILDAFVTMTCNPAWEEIMEKIPDGQTAQDRPDIVTRVWKLKLGSELKDLDEGVLGRVHARIYVVEFQKRGLPHAHILVILAEEDKPRMRRIINKMVSAELPDKEKNPQLREVHKGVPKAPIGGDKRQCRWVPSVQTKTPSGRGGLINGKEYDNETINQWVVPYNPYLSQKFNCHINVKVCTAITAVIFLYKYVYKGSDKAVIVVEAVRDEGNQTQIEPNGILRFLNARYISPVEACMRQLDNSVQGKTHAITQLTIHLENEQMVTFRSSDDRL
;
A
#
# COMPACT_ATOMS: atom_id res chain seq x y z
N MET A 1 -24.62 5.13 12.79
CA MET A 1 -23.72 5.39 11.64
C MET A 1 -22.38 5.85 12.18
N SER A 2 -21.31 5.09 11.95
CA SER A 2 -19.95 5.46 12.36
C SER A 2 -19.45 6.68 11.58
N LEU A 3 -18.43 7.37 12.10
CA LEU A 3 -17.81 8.50 11.38
C LEU A 3 -17.32 8.09 9.98
N ARG A 4 -16.75 6.88 9.87
CA ARG A 4 -16.29 6.34 8.59
C ARG A 4 -17.45 6.11 7.62
N GLU A 5 -18.56 5.54 8.09
CA GLU A 5 -19.75 5.31 7.26
C GLU A 5 -20.34 6.63 6.75
N HIS A 6 -20.38 7.66 7.60
CA HIS A 6 -20.83 8.99 7.20
C HIS A 6 -19.92 9.60 6.12
N VAL A 7 -18.59 9.51 6.30
CA VAL A 7 -17.63 10.00 5.30
C VAL A 7 -17.74 9.19 4.01
N ALA A 8 -17.85 7.87 4.08
CA ALA A 8 -18.02 7.01 2.92
C ALA A 8 -19.31 7.37 2.15
N TYR A 9 -20.41 7.62 2.85
CA TYR A 9 -21.65 8.10 2.25
C TYR A 9 -21.45 9.43 1.50
N ARG A 10 -20.69 10.37 2.07
CA ARG A 10 -20.35 11.66 1.44
C ARG A 10 -19.40 11.52 0.23
N LEU A 11 -18.64 10.44 0.14
CA LEU A 11 -17.81 10.15 -1.03
C LEU A 11 -18.61 9.56 -2.20
N TYR A 12 -19.79 8.99 -1.95
CA TYR A 12 -20.66 8.50 -3.02
C TYR A 12 -21.49 9.64 -3.60
N GLN A 13 -21.11 10.10 -4.78
CA GLN A 13 -21.94 11.00 -5.58
C GLN A 13 -23.18 10.24 -6.07
N LYS A 14 -24.38 10.75 -5.76
CA LYS A 14 -25.64 10.21 -6.29
C LYS A 14 -25.86 10.71 -7.72
N CYS A 15 -26.68 9.99 -8.49
CA CYS A 15 -27.18 10.52 -9.76
C CYS A 15 -27.87 11.87 -9.51
N ASP A 16 -27.56 12.87 -10.34
CA ASP A 16 -28.06 14.25 -10.28
C ASP A 16 -27.56 15.11 -9.11
N ASP A 17 -26.59 14.62 -8.33
CA ASP A 17 -26.07 15.35 -7.17
C ASP A 17 -24.96 16.35 -7.58
N GLN A 18 -25.28 17.64 -7.54
CA GLN A 18 -24.34 18.75 -7.74
C GLN A 18 -23.62 19.13 -6.44
N PHE A 19 -23.21 18.14 -5.63
CA PHE A 19 -22.50 18.43 -4.39
C PHE A 19 -21.21 19.23 -4.68
N VAL A 20 -21.17 20.45 -4.15
CA VAL A 20 -20.02 21.38 -4.18
C VAL A 20 -18.73 20.72 -3.71
N LEU A 21 -18.83 19.72 -2.82
CA LEU A 21 -17.70 18.97 -2.31
C LEU A 21 -16.85 18.34 -3.42
N HIS A 22 -17.48 17.68 -4.40
CA HIS A 22 -16.76 17.01 -5.50
C HIS A 22 -16.26 17.99 -6.56
N GLN A 23 -16.75 19.22 -6.55
CA GLN A 23 -16.29 20.29 -7.45
C GLN A 23 -15.02 20.98 -6.94
N GLY A 24 -14.64 20.76 -5.67
CA GLY A 24 -13.54 21.47 -5.00
C GLY A 24 -12.12 21.13 -5.44
N GLY A 25 -11.91 20.15 -6.35
CA GLY A 25 -10.60 19.76 -6.86
C GLY A 25 -9.56 19.49 -5.76
N ARG A 26 -8.52 20.33 -5.66
CA ARG A 26 -7.52 20.23 -4.58
C ARG A 26 -8.10 20.31 -3.16
N LEU A 27 -9.15 21.11 -2.96
CA LEU A 27 -9.84 21.18 -1.65
C LEU A 27 -10.56 19.87 -1.34
N PHE A 28 -11.05 19.17 -2.36
CA PHE A 28 -11.65 17.85 -2.19
C PHE A 28 -10.60 16.80 -1.79
N GLN A 29 -9.40 16.86 -2.38
CA GLN A 29 -8.27 16.01 -1.97
C GLN A 29 -7.92 16.22 -0.49
N GLN A 30 -7.82 17.48 -0.06
CA GLN A 30 -7.58 17.82 1.35
C GLN A 30 -8.70 17.30 2.25
N TYR A 31 -9.97 17.50 1.88
CA TYR A 31 -11.11 16.97 2.62
C TYR A 31 -11.00 15.45 2.82
N CYS A 32 -10.67 14.69 1.76
CA CYS A 32 -10.54 13.24 1.85
C CYS A 32 -9.46 12.83 2.88
N VAL A 33 -8.30 13.48 2.84
CA VAL A 33 -7.18 13.21 3.76
C VAL A 33 -7.53 13.62 5.19
N ASP A 34 -8.14 14.78 5.39
CA ASP A 34 -8.54 15.28 6.72
C ASP A 34 -9.59 14.38 7.36
N GLN A 35 -10.61 13.95 6.60
CA GLN A 35 -11.58 12.99 7.09
C GLN A 35 -10.93 11.65 7.44
N ARG A 36 -9.89 11.22 6.70
CA ARG A 36 -9.17 9.99 6.98
C ARG A 36 -8.36 10.12 8.27
N ALA A 37 -7.66 11.23 8.44
CA ALA A 37 -6.92 11.52 9.67
C ALA A 37 -7.86 11.53 10.88
N LYS A 38 -9.03 12.17 10.76
CA LYS A 38 -10.07 12.18 11.80
C LYS A 38 -10.56 10.77 12.15
N CYS A 39 -10.95 9.97 11.15
CA CYS A 39 -11.38 8.59 11.36
C CYS A 39 -10.28 7.73 12.00
N LYS A 40 -9.03 7.93 11.57
CA LYS A 40 -7.88 7.19 12.10
C LYS A 40 -7.62 7.55 13.56
N GLN A 41 -7.66 8.85 13.89
CA GLN A 41 -7.47 9.33 15.25
C GLN A 41 -8.54 8.78 16.20
N GLU A 42 -9.79 8.71 15.76
CA GLU A 42 -10.88 8.13 16.56
C GLU A 42 -10.64 6.63 16.82
N GLN A 43 -10.22 5.88 15.79
CA GLN A 43 -9.88 4.47 15.92
C GLN A 43 -8.70 4.25 16.88
N LEU A 44 -7.66 5.10 16.79
CA LEU A 44 -6.51 5.07 17.70
C LEU A 44 -6.91 5.32 19.16
N ARG A 45 -7.77 6.32 19.39
CA ARG A 45 -8.30 6.63 20.73
C ARG A 45 -9.10 5.46 21.29
N TRP A 46 -9.92 4.82 20.46
CA TRP A 46 -10.68 3.64 20.87
C TRP A 46 -9.74 2.53 21.32
N VAL A 47 -8.74 2.16 20.49
CA VAL A 47 -7.76 1.11 20.85
C VAL A 47 -7.05 1.44 22.15
N ALA A 48 -6.63 2.69 22.35
CA ALA A 48 -5.94 3.10 23.57
C ALA A 48 -6.82 3.06 24.82
N ALA A 49 -8.12 3.33 24.70
CA ALA A 49 -9.07 3.29 25.82
C ALA A 49 -9.60 1.89 26.13
N HIS A 50 -9.59 0.96 25.15
CA HIS A 50 -10.22 -0.36 25.25
C HIS A 50 -9.17 -1.49 25.30
N GLN A 51 -7.99 -1.23 25.88
CA GLN A 51 -6.89 -2.21 25.96
C GLN A 51 -7.28 -3.49 26.71
N SER A 52 -8.12 -3.39 27.74
CA SER A 52 -8.66 -4.55 28.48
C SER A 52 -9.63 -5.39 27.64
N GLU A 53 -10.49 -4.74 26.84
CA GLU A 53 -11.46 -5.42 25.98
C GLU A 53 -10.79 -6.19 24.85
N ILE A 54 -9.70 -5.64 24.28
CA ILE A 54 -8.91 -6.36 23.27
C ILE A 54 -7.96 -7.40 23.88
N ARG A 55 -7.98 -7.57 25.21
CA ARG A 55 -7.09 -8.46 25.98
C ARG A 55 -5.62 -8.24 25.63
N ALA A 56 -5.20 -6.97 25.64
CA ALA A 56 -3.84 -6.59 25.31
C ALA A 56 -2.79 -7.22 26.25
N ASP A 57 -3.21 -7.58 27.47
CA ASP A 57 -2.46 -8.33 28.47
C ASP A 57 -2.07 -9.74 27.99
N LEU A 58 -2.91 -10.42 27.20
CA LEU A 58 -2.57 -11.72 26.61
C LEU A 58 -1.51 -11.62 25.51
N TYR A 59 -1.23 -10.41 25.01
CA TYR A 59 -0.19 -10.19 24.01
C TYR A 59 1.22 -10.08 24.62
N SER A 60 1.35 -10.25 25.94
CA SER A 60 2.56 -9.98 26.71
C SER A 60 3.58 -11.14 26.81
N GLY A 61 3.25 -12.35 26.32
CA GLY A 61 4.13 -13.52 26.29
C GLY A 61 5.29 -13.42 25.27
N LEU A 62 5.97 -14.55 24.99
CA LEU A 62 7.18 -14.76 24.14
C LEU A 62 7.34 -13.84 22.91
N ASP A 63 6.23 -13.36 22.35
CA ASP A 63 6.13 -12.34 21.31
C ASP A 63 6.78 -10.98 21.68
N ASN A 64 6.78 -10.56 22.95
CA ASN A 64 7.54 -9.39 23.41
C ASN A 64 9.06 -9.53 23.22
N SER A 65 9.59 -10.76 23.21
CA SER A 65 11.02 -11.03 22.94
C SER A 65 11.36 -10.94 21.46
N LEU A 66 10.37 -11.12 20.57
CA LEU A 66 10.54 -11.02 19.11
C LEU A 66 10.24 -9.61 18.58
N MET A 67 9.41 -8.83 19.30
CA MET A 67 8.87 -7.52 18.86
C MET A 67 9.66 -6.30 19.38
N SER A 68 10.94 -6.45 19.73
CA SER A 68 11.74 -5.40 20.39
C SER A 68 11.95 -4.12 19.57
N GLU A 69 11.51 -4.06 18.31
CA GLU A 69 11.76 -2.90 17.42
C GLU A 69 10.57 -1.99 17.15
N SER A 70 9.36 -2.22 17.71
CA SER A 70 8.19 -1.38 17.39
C SER A 70 7.21 -1.16 18.54
N THR A 71 7.72 -0.87 19.73
CA THR A 71 6.90 -0.28 20.80
C THR A 71 6.81 1.23 20.59
N THR A 72 5.64 1.78 20.24
CA THR A 72 5.43 3.23 20.25
C THR A 72 5.15 3.67 21.69
N VAL A 73 6.18 4.15 22.38
CA VAL A 73 5.97 4.98 23.57
C VAL A 73 5.53 6.34 23.07
N LEU A 74 4.36 6.83 23.50
CA LEU A 74 3.98 8.22 23.27
C LEU A 74 4.92 9.07 24.13
N GLY A 75 6.00 9.55 23.49
CA GLY A 75 6.88 10.54 24.08
C GLY A 75 6.15 11.86 24.29
N GLU A 76 6.52 12.60 25.32
CA GLU A 76 6.10 13.98 25.47
C GLU A 76 6.56 14.80 24.26
N ARG A 77 5.59 15.39 23.55
CA ARG A 77 5.74 16.49 22.57
C ARG A 77 6.18 16.05 21.16
N GLU A 78 5.38 16.35 20.13
CA GLU A 78 5.28 17.66 19.47
C GLU A 78 4.46 17.50 18.16
N ALA A 79 3.15 17.75 18.22
CA ALA A 79 2.34 18.19 17.09
C ALA A 79 1.03 18.77 17.64
N LEU A 80 0.81 20.07 17.39
CA LEU A 80 -0.33 20.94 17.76
C LEU A 80 -0.20 21.74 19.08
N LEU A 81 0.41 22.93 18.95
CA LEU A 81 0.11 24.21 19.61
C LEU A 81 -0.53 24.16 21.03
N SER A 82 0.21 23.66 22.02
CA SER A 82 -0.07 23.95 23.44
C SER A 82 0.84 25.08 23.93
N LYS A 83 0.28 26.09 24.61
CA LYS A 83 1.05 27.12 25.30
C LYS A 83 1.63 26.53 26.58
N TYR A 84 2.95 26.56 26.73
CA TYR A 84 3.60 26.21 27.99
C TYR A 84 3.44 27.37 28.99
N ASN A 85 2.69 27.14 30.06
CA ASN A 85 2.50 28.14 31.11
C ASN A 85 3.71 28.11 32.06
N ARG A 86 4.59 29.11 31.95
CA ARG A 86 5.84 29.19 32.73
C ARG A 86 5.62 29.39 34.23
N SER A 87 4.52 30.01 34.66
CA SER A 87 4.24 30.25 36.08
C SER A 87 3.60 29.04 36.76
N ALA A 88 2.91 28.18 36.02
CA ALA A 88 2.25 26.98 36.54
C ALA A 88 2.99 25.68 36.20
N HIS A 89 4.14 25.75 35.52
CA HIS A 89 4.91 24.59 35.04
C HIS A 89 4.07 23.52 34.31
N THR A 90 3.00 23.94 33.62
CA THR A 90 2.01 23.03 33.03
C THR A 90 1.77 23.35 31.55
N LEU A 91 1.63 22.29 30.75
CA LEU A 91 1.24 22.37 29.33
C LEU A 91 -0.25 22.68 29.22
N GLN A 92 -0.60 23.84 28.68
CA GLN A 92 -2.00 24.25 28.48
C GLN A 92 -2.38 24.19 27.00
N HIS A 93 -3.34 23.34 26.67
CA HIS A 93 -3.95 23.26 25.34
C HIS A 93 -5.08 24.31 25.22
N PRO A 94 -5.32 24.93 24.04
CA PRO A 94 -6.37 25.95 23.87
C PRO A 94 -7.81 25.47 24.14
N ASP A 95 -8.09 24.17 24.02
CA ASP A 95 -9.42 23.57 24.23
C ASP A 95 -9.72 23.16 25.70
N GLN A 96 -9.49 24.08 26.65
CA GLN A 96 -9.55 23.79 28.09
C GLN A 96 -10.88 23.31 28.70
N PRO A 97 -12.12 23.53 28.19
CA PRO A 97 -13.29 23.17 28.99
C PRO A 97 -13.74 21.69 28.87
N ARG A 98 -13.14 20.87 28.01
CA ARG A 98 -13.64 19.49 27.74
C ARG A 98 -12.51 18.47 27.57
N GLN A 99 -11.71 18.25 28.61
CA GLN A 99 -10.83 17.07 28.64
C GLN A 99 -11.70 15.82 28.76
N ARG A 100 -11.79 15.05 27.68
CA ARG A 100 -12.34 13.69 27.69
C ARG A 100 -11.31 12.76 28.35
N ASP A 101 -11.73 11.74 29.08
CA ASP A 101 -10.82 10.77 29.72
C ASP A 101 -9.81 10.14 28.75
N ASN A 102 -10.22 10.00 27.48
CA ASN A 102 -9.41 9.49 26.37
C ASN A 102 -8.48 10.55 25.73
N HIS A 103 -8.16 11.63 26.43
CA HIS A 103 -7.25 12.67 25.95
C HIS A 103 -5.83 12.11 25.75
N PHE A 104 -5.16 12.51 24.67
CA PHE A 104 -3.84 11.96 24.32
C PHE A 104 -2.78 12.23 25.42
N LEU A 105 -2.90 13.35 26.15
CA LEU A 105 -2.03 13.67 27.29
C LEU A 105 -2.11 12.60 28.39
N ASN A 106 -3.26 11.95 28.57
CA ASN A 106 -3.44 10.89 29.56
C ASN A 106 -2.81 9.55 29.11
N GLN A 107 -2.32 9.48 27.88
CA GLN A 107 -1.70 8.30 27.26
C GLN A 107 -0.17 8.44 27.12
N ILE A 108 0.39 9.62 27.43
CA ILE A 108 1.83 9.83 27.45
C ILE A 108 2.47 8.86 28.45
N GLY A 109 3.56 8.21 28.04
CA GLY A 109 4.26 7.21 28.85
C GLY A 109 3.53 5.86 29.01
N LYS A 110 2.31 5.71 28.49
CA LYS A 110 1.58 4.43 28.53
C LYS A 110 1.82 3.61 27.27
N ARG A 111 2.05 2.31 27.43
CA ARG A 111 2.18 1.37 26.32
C ARG A 111 0.80 1.03 25.77
N VAL A 112 0.57 1.30 24.49
CA VAL A 112 -0.65 0.89 23.77
C VAL A 112 -0.28 -0.21 22.79
N ILE A 113 -0.92 -1.37 22.91
CA ILE A 113 -0.68 -2.51 22.03
C ILE A 113 -1.80 -2.57 21.00
N PHE A 114 -1.42 -2.65 19.72
CA PHE A 114 -2.36 -2.83 18.62
C PHE A 114 -2.68 -4.31 18.41
N PRO A 115 -3.95 -4.72 18.27
CA PRO A 115 -4.27 -6.09 17.92
C PRO A 115 -3.86 -6.40 16.48
N SER A 116 -3.65 -7.66 16.12
CA SER A 116 -3.34 -8.08 14.74
C SER A 116 -4.48 -7.81 13.74
N SER A 117 -5.71 -7.60 14.23
CA SER A 117 -6.86 -7.14 13.45
C SER A 117 -6.77 -5.67 13.01
N TYR A 118 -5.88 -4.88 13.62
CA TYR A 118 -5.69 -3.48 13.25
C TYR A 118 -4.81 -3.36 12.01
N SER A 119 -5.44 -3.17 10.85
CA SER A 119 -4.74 -3.14 9.57
C SER A 119 -3.65 -2.06 9.48
N GLY A 120 -2.44 -2.49 9.11
CA GLY A 120 -1.26 -1.63 8.97
C GLY A 120 -0.57 -1.26 10.29
N GLY A 121 -0.97 -1.86 11.41
CA GLY A 121 -0.14 -1.87 12.63
C GLY A 121 0.94 -2.96 12.57
N PRO A 122 1.97 -2.90 13.43
CA PRO A 122 3.09 -3.85 13.44
C PRO A 122 2.64 -5.32 13.42
N ARG A 123 1.85 -5.73 14.42
CA ARG A 123 1.31 -7.09 14.55
C ARG A 123 0.45 -7.55 13.36
N SER A 124 -0.23 -6.62 12.69
CA SER A 124 -0.97 -6.95 11.47
C SER A 124 -0.02 -7.24 10.30
N MET A 125 1.09 -6.49 10.18
CA MET A 125 2.11 -6.71 9.16
C MET A 125 2.88 -8.01 9.43
N ASP A 126 3.23 -8.28 10.69
CA ASP A 126 3.86 -9.54 11.10
C ASP A 126 2.98 -10.74 10.79
N LYS A 127 1.69 -10.66 11.14
CA LYS A 127 0.71 -11.70 10.81
C LYS A 127 0.63 -11.91 9.30
N SER A 128 0.49 -10.84 8.51
CA SER A 128 0.45 -10.93 7.04
C SER A 128 1.72 -11.58 6.49
N TYR A 129 2.90 -11.26 7.04
CA TYR A 129 4.17 -11.86 6.63
C TYR A 129 4.25 -13.35 6.98
N GLN A 130 3.93 -13.73 8.23
CA GLN A 130 3.89 -15.12 8.69
C GLN A 130 2.91 -15.96 7.88
N ASP A 131 1.72 -15.42 7.63
CA ASP A 131 0.71 -16.04 6.79
C ASP A 131 1.27 -16.27 5.37
N SER A 132 1.96 -15.27 4.80
CA SER A 132 2.56 -15.38 3.46
C SER A 132 3.69 -16.42 3.41
N MET A 133 4.53 -16.47 4.45
CA MET A 133 5.57 -17.49 4.58
C MET A 133 4.99 -18.89 4.73
N THR A 134 3.85 -19.03 5.41
CA THR A 134 3.13 -20.30 5.54
C THR A 134 2.63 -20.78 4.18
N ILE A 135 2.06 -19.89 3.35
CA ILE A 135 1.66 -20.21 1.97
C ILE A 135 2.86 -20.71 1.17
N VAL A 136 3.99 -20.00 1.25
CA VAL A 136 5.20 -20.37 0.51
C VAL A 136 5.80 -21.68 0.99
N ARG A 137 5.71 -21.97 2.30
CA ARG A 137 6.15 -23.24 2.86
C ARG A 137 5.30 -24.41 2.34
N GLU A 138 3.99 -24.22 2.22
CA GLU A 138 3.06 -25.26 1.78
C GLU A 138 3.08 -25.48 0.27
N TYR A 139 3.01 -24.41 -0.52
CA TYR A 139 2.82 -24.47 -1.97
C TYR A 139 4.10 -24.26 -2.79
N GLY A 140 5.21 -23.94 -2.11
CA GLY A 140 6.51 -23.69 -2.72
C GLY A 140 6.80 -22.20 -2.96
N ILE A 141 7.95 -21.94 -3.59
CA ILE A 141 8.41 -20.57 -3.88
C ILE A 141 7.51 -19.88 -4.92
N LEU A 142 7.62 -18.56 -4.99
CA LEU A 142 6.90 -17.75 -5.99
C LEU A 142 7.40 -18.04 -7.40
N ASP A 143 6.47 -18.14 -8.36
CA ASP A 143 6.75 -18.38 -9.78
C ASP A 143 6.62 -17.09 -10.62
N ALA A 144 5.69 -16.20 -10.24
CA ALA A 144 5.49 -14.92 -10.92
C ALA A 144 5.23 -13.77 -9.94
N PHE A 145 5.78 -12.61 -10.27
CA PHE A 145 5.55 -11.34 -9.59
C PHE A 145 4.90 -10.36 -10.57
N VAL A 146 3.62 -10.09 -10.37
CA VAL A 146 2.82 -9.18 -11.19
C VAL A 146 2.74 -7.82 -10.51
N THR A 147 2.88 -6.76 -11.30
CA THR A 147 2.66 -5.38 -10.82
C THR A 147 1.73 -4.65 -11.77
N MET A 148 0.54 -4.33 -11.28
CA MET A 148 -0.42 -3.47 -11.97
C MET A 148 -0.25 -2.04 -11.52
N THR A 149 -0.16 -1.13 -12.49
CA THR A 149 -0.11 0.33 -12.25
C THR A 149 -1.41 0.97 -12.68
N CYS A 150 -2.04 1.75 -11.80
CA CYS A 150 -3.26 2.49 -12.15
C CYS A 150 -3.03 3.44 -13.32
N ASN A 151 -3.89 3.39 -14.33
CA ASN A 151 -3.91 4.37 -15.42
C ASN A 151 -4.96 5.45 -15.13
N PRO A 152 -4.57 6.72 -14.91
CA PRO A 152 -5.52 7.81 -14.68
C PRO A 152 -6.36 8.15 -15.92
N ALA A 153 -5.95 7.68 -17.11
CA ALA A 153 -6.65 7.90 -18.37
C ALA A 153 -7.57 6.74 -18.77
N TRP A 154 -7.95 5.86 -17.83
CA TRP A 154 -9.00 4.87 -18.09
C TRP A 154 -10.31 5.56 -18.49
N GLU A 155 -10.99 4.99 -19.49
CA GLU A 155 -12.25 5.54 -20.01
C GLU A 155 -13.30 5.69 -18.90
N GLU A 156 -13.37 4.74 -17.97
CA GLU A 156 -14.34 4.78 -16.86
C GLU A 156 -14.03 5.90 -15.86
N ILE A 157 -12.78 6.35 -15.80
CA ILE A 157 -12.38 7.52 -15.02
C ILE A 157 -12.75 8.79 -15.80
N MET A 158 -12.32 8.89 -17.06
CA MET A 158 -12.50 10.09 -17.88
C MET A 158 -13.98 10.41 -18.16
N GLU A 159 -14.81 9.40 -18.38
CA GLU A 159 -16.26 9.55 -18.61
C GLU A 159 -17.01 10.08 -17.38
N LYS A 160 -16.49 9.83 -16.18
CA LYS A 160 -17.14 10.23 -14.91
C LYS A 160 -16.57 11.51 -14.31
N ILE A 161 -15.46 12.02 -14.85
CA ILE A 161 -14.88 13.29 -14.40
C ILE A 161 -15.62 14.45 -15.08
N PRO A 162 -16.05 15.47 -14.31
CA PRO A 162 -16.65 16.68 -14.87
C PRO A 162 -15.66 17.48 -15.73
N ASP A 163 -16.17 18.26 -16.69
CA ASP A 163 -15.37 19.16 -17.51
C ASP A 163 -14.53 20.11 -16.64
N GLY A 164 -13.23 20.20 -16.94
CA GLY A 164 -12.26 21.04 -16.22
C GLY A 164 -11.58 20.39 -15.01
N GLN A 165 -11.94 19.16 -14.64
CA GLN A 165 -11.24 18.38 -13.60
C GLN A 165 -10.32 17.31 -14.20
N THR A 166 -9.38 16.82 -13.40
CA THR A 166 -8.49 15.70 -13.74
C THR A 166 -8.70 14.51 -12.81
N ALA A 167 -8.12 13.35 -13.14
CA ALA A 167 -8.16 12.18 -12.28
C ALA A 167 -7.59 12.43 -10.87
N GLN A 168 -6.65 13.36 -10.73
CA GLN A 168 -6.10 13.75 -9.42
C GLN A 168 -7.14 14.48 -8.56
N ASP A 169 -8.04 15.22 -9.18
CA ASP A 169 -9.11 15.98 -8.52
C ASP A 169 -10.25 15.09 -8.04
N ARG A 170 -10.37 13.86 -8.58
CA ARG A 170 -11.41 12.88 -8.24
C ARG A 170 -10.84 11.55 -7.72
N PRO A 171 -10.14 11.57 -6.56
CA PRO A 171 -9.56 10.36 -5.98
C PRO A 171 -10.62 9.30 -5.59
N ASP A 172 -11.87 9.71 -5.37
CA ASP A 172 -13.01 8.83 -5.11
C ASP A 172 -13.35 7.96 -6.34
N ILE A 173 -13.37 8.56 -7.54
CA ILE A 173 -13.60 7.86 -8.81
C ILE A 173 -12.43 6.92 -9.09
N VAL A 174 -11.20 7.44 -9.01
CA VAL A 174 -9.97 6.65 -9.24
C VAL A 174 -9.95 5.41 -8.34
N THR A 175 -10.26 5.57 -7.05
CA THR A 175 -10.33 4.47 -6.08
C THR A 175 -11.33 3.39 -6.49
N ARG A 176 -12.53 3.80 -6.95
CA ARG A 176 -13.60 2.88 -7.33
C ARG A 176 -13.24 2.11 -8.60
N VAL A 177 -12.77 2.80 -9.63
CA VAL A 177 -12.34 2.16 -10.88
C VAL A 177 -11.18 1.21 -10.62
N TRP A 178 -10.17 1.65 -9.85
CA TRP A 178 -9.06 0.81 -9.42
C TRP A 178 -9.51 -0.48 -8.74
N LYS A 179 -10.44 -0.39 -7.79
CA LYS A 179 -10.97 -1.59 -7.09
C LYS A 179 -11.57 -2.60 -8.07
N LEU A 180 -12.36 -2.13 -9.04
CA LEU A 180 -13.01 -2.98 -10.04
C LEU A 180 -11.97 -3.61 -10.97
N LYS A 181 -10.99 -2.82 -11.44
CA LYS A 181 -9.91 -3.28 -12.32
C LYS A 181 -9.02 -4.31 -11.63
N LEU A 182 -8.59 -4.05 -10.40
CA LEU A 182 -7.82 -5.00 -9.60
C LEU A 182 -8.61 -6.28 -9.32
N GLY A 183 -9.89 -6.18 -8.96
CA GLY A 183 -10.73 -7.37 -8.75
C GLY A 183 -10.86 -8.24 -10.01
N SER A 184 -10.98 -7.60 -11.18
CA SER A 184 -11.02 -8.27 -12.48
C SER A 184 -9.69 -8.92 -12.84
N GLU A 185 -8.55 -8.26 -12.61
CA GLU A 185 -7.21 -8.84 -12.81
C GLU A 185 -6.99 -10.06 -11.91
N LEU A 186 -7.36 -9.97 -10.63
CA LEU A 186 -7.23 -11.10 -9.70
C LEU A 186 -8.08 -12.30 -10.15
N LYS A 187 -9.27 -12.05 -10.70
CA LYS A 187 -10.13 -13.10 -11.27
C LYS A 187 -9.49 -13.73 -12.51
N ASP A 188 -8.96 -12.93 -13.42
CA ASP A 188 -8.25 -13.41 -14.61
C ASP A 188 -7.04 -14.29 -14.25
N LEU A 189 -6.31 -13.92 -13.19
CA LEU A 189 -5.22 -14.75 -12.67
C LEU A 189 -5.75 -16.09 -12.15
N ASP A 190 -6.84 -16.09 -11.37
CA ASP A 190 -7.47 -17.31 -10.87
C ASP A 190 -8.03 -18.21 -11.99
N GLU A 191 -8.51 -17.62 -13.09
CA GLU A 191 -8.97 -18.31 -14.30
C GLU A 191 -7.82 -18.85 -15.17
N GLY A 192 -6.57 -18.56 -14.80
CA GLY A 192 -5.40 -19.21 -15.38
C GLY A 192 -4.72 -18.45 -16.51
N VAL A 193 -4.86 -17.12 -16.57
CA VAL A 193 -4.17 -16.30 -17.60
C VAL A 193 -2.64 -16.49 -17.61
N LEU A 194 -2.04 -16.77 -16.45
CA LEU A 194 -0.60 -17.09 -16.34
C LEU A 194 -0.35 -18.60 -16.10
N GLY A 195 -1.37 -19.44 -16.23
CA GLY A 195 -1.36 -20.83 -15.76
C GLY A 195 -2.17 -21.01 -14.47
N ARG A 196 -2.43 -22.26 -14.08
CA ARG A 196 -3.25 -22.60 -12.91
C ARG A 196 -2.62 -22.08 -11.63
N VAL A 197 -3.30 -21.15 -10.94
CA VAL A 197 -2.83 -20.57 -9.69
C VAL A 197 -3.13 -21.51 -8.52
N HIS A 198 -2.10 -21.89 -7.75
CA HIS A 198 -2.28 -22.55 -6.46
C HIS A 198 -2.48 -21.53 -5.35
N ALA A 199 -1.66 -20.49 -5.31
CA ALA A 199 -1.80 -19.43 -4.34
C ALA A 199 -1.44 -18.07 -4.93
N ARG A 200 -2.11 -17.03 -4.45
CA ARG A 200 -1.65 -15.65 -4.68
C ARG A 200 -1.81 -14.80 -3.45
N ILE A 201 -0.94 -13.81 -3.35
CA ILE A 201 -0.89 -12.82 -2.27
C ILE A 201 -0.75 -11.47 -2.95
N TYR A 202 -1.56 -10.48 -2.58
CA TYR A 202 -1.44 -9.15 -3.13
C TYR A 202 -1.40 -8.08 -2.07
N VAL A 203 -0.69 -6.99 -2.37
CA VAL A 203 -0.67 -5.75 -1.58
C VAL A 203 -0.82 -4.56 -2.52
N VAL A 204 -1.61 -3.59 -2.11
CA VAL A 204 -1.80 -2.31 -2.80
C VAL A 204 -0.91 -1.27 -2.12
N GLU A 205 0.03 -0.74 -2.89
CA GLU A 205 0.93 0.34 -2.51
C GLU A 205 0.49 1.64 -3.18
N PHE A 206 0.59 2.76 -2.46
CA PHE A 206 0.30 4.08 -2.99
C PHE A 206 1.62 4.81 -3.19
N GLN A 207 2.07 4.95 -4.43
CA GLN A 207 3.31 5.66 -4.71
C GLN A 207 3.18 7.15 -4.37
N LYS A 208 4.31 7.87 -4.23
CA LYS A 208 4.36 9.31 -3.87
C LYS A 208 3.52 10.26 -4.75
N ARG A 209 3.04 9.82 -5.92
CA ARG A 209 2.09 10.56 -6.78
C ARG A 209 0.62 10.25 -6.50
N GLY A 210 0.35 9.43 -5.50
CA GLY A 210 -0.98 9.06 -5.01
C GLY A 210 -1.66 7.90 -5.74
N LEU A 211 -1.22 7.51 -6.94
CA LEU A 211 -1.86 6.44 -7.70
C LEU A 211 -1.56 5.04 -7.12
N PRO A 212 -2.58 4.18 -7.04
CA PRO A 212 -2.44 2.85 -6.47
C PRO A 212 -1.71 1.91 -7.43
N HIS A 213 -0.94 1.01 -6.87
CA HIS A 213 -0.23 -0.06 -7.55
C HIS A 213 -0.50 -1.36 -6.80
N ALA A 214 -0.79 -2.44 -7.51
CA ALA A 214 -0.89 -3.75 -6.90
C ALA A 214 0.39 -4.52 -7.14
N HIS A 215 0.97 -5.08 -6.09
CA HIS A 215 2.01 -6.08 -6.16
C HIS A 215 1.38 -7.43 -5.84
N ILE A 216 1.39 -8.34 -6.81
CA ILE A 216 0.73 -9.63 -6.72
C ILE A 216 1.79 -10.72 -6.88
N LEU A 217 1.95 -11.51 -5.83
CA LEU A 217 2.80 -12.70 -5.77
C LEU A 217 1.96 -13.90 -6.20
N VAL A 218 2.43 -14.70 -7.14
CA VAL A 218 1.71 -15.86 -7.68
C VAL A 218 2.56 -17.12 -7.57
N ILE A 219 1.94 -18.17 -7.05
CA ILE A 219 2.45 -19.55 -7.02
C ILE A 219 1.57 -20.39 -7.95
N LEU A 220 2.19 -21.00 -8.95
CA LEU A 220 1.53 -21.77 -9.99
C LEU A 220 1.55 -23.26 -9.67
N ALA A 221 0.60 -23.99 -10.23
CA ALA A 221 0.59 -25.44 -10.20
C ALA A 221 1.84 -25.99 -10.89
N GLU A 222 2.34 -27.12 -10.38
CA GLU A 222 3.62 -27.73 -10.81
C GLU A 222 3.73 -27.90 -12.33
N GLU A 223 2.62 -28.24 -12.98
CA GLU A 223 2.50 -28.48 -14.42
C GLU A 223 2.64 -27.20 -15.26
N ASP A 224 2.25 -26.05 -14.69
CA ASP A 224 2.24 -24.74 -15.36
C ASP A 224 3.44 -23.87 -14.96
N LYS A 225 4.34 -24.37 -14.10
CA LYS A 225 5.51 -23.61 -13.66
C LYS A 225 6.38 -23.21 -14.87
N PRO A 226 6.82 -21.94 -14.96
CA PRO A 226 7.53 -21.39 -16.12
C PRO A 226 9.02 -21.82 -16.16
N ARG A 227 9.28 -23.13 -16.19
CA ARG A 227 10.63 -23.72 -16.24
C ARG A 227 11.25 -23.71 -17.63
N MET A 228 10.40 -23.75 -18.65
CA MET A 228 10.81 -23.77 -20.05
C MET A 228 10.67 -22.38 -20.67
N ARG A 229 11.68 -21.99 -21.44
CA ARG A 229 11.69 -20.77 -22.27
C ARG A 229 10.41 -20.57 -23.08
N ARG A 230 9.86 -21.64 -23.66
CA ARG A 230 8.61 -21.59 -24.45
C ARG A 230 7.42 -21.10 -23.61
N ILE A 231 7.34 -21.51 -22.34
CA ILE A 231 6.27 -21.10 -21.43
C ILE A 231 6.48 -19.64 -21.02
N ILE A 232 7.71 -19.27 -20.66
CA ILE A 232 8.08 -17.88 -20.33
C ILE A 232 7.69 -16.93 -21.48
N ASN A 233 8.07 -17.25 -22.72
CA ASN A 233 7.77 -16.42 -23.89
C ASN A 233 6.27 -16.30 -24.22
N LYS A 234 5.43 -17.22 -23.72
CA LYS A 234 3.97 -17.08 -23.81
C LYS A 234 3.41 -16.19 -22.70
N MET A 235 4.07 -16.19 -21.54
CA MET A 235 3.63 -15.46 -20.35
C MET A 235 4.07 -14.00 -20.38
N VAL A 236 5.27 -13.70 -20.85
CA VAL A 236 5.88 -12.36 -20.78
C VAL A 236 6.52 -11.94 -22.09
N SER A 237 6.44 -10.64 -22.37
CA SER A 237 7.17 -9.95 -23.41
C SER A 237 8.10 -8.91 -22.78
N ALA A 238 9.31 -8.78 -23.32
CA ALA A 238 10.25 -7.71 -23.00
C ALA A 238 10.60 -6.89 -24.25
N GLU A 239 9.73 -6.93 -25.26
CA GLU A 239 9.87 -6.17 -26.49
C GLU A 239 8.87 -5.02 -26.53
N LEU A 240 9.28 -3.90 -27.10
CA LEU A 240 8.38 -2.79 -27.33
C LEU A 240 7.30 -3.25 -28.35
N PRO A 241 6.01 -3.09 -28.05
CA PRO A 241 4.94 -3.54 -28.94
C PRO A 241 5.08 -2.96 -30.34
N ASP A 242 4.70 -3.70 -31.37
CA ASP A 242 4.67 -3.20 -32.74
C ASP A 242 3.55 -2.17 -32.89
N LYS A 243 3.88 -0.99 -33.42
CA LYS A 243 2.94 0.13 -33.60
C LYS A 243 1.86 -0.20 -34.63
N GLU A 244 2.18 -0.99 -35.65
CA GLU A 244 1.24 -1.34 -36.72
C GLU A 244 0.32 -2.48 -36.29
N LYS A 245 0.86 -3.49 -35.60
CA LYS A 245 0.06 -4.66 -35.17
C LYS A 245 -0.79 -4.39 -33.93
N ASN A 246 -0.30 -3.61 -32.99
CA ASN A 246 -1.00 -3.34 -31.75
C ASN A 246 -0.77 -1.89 -31.27
N PRO A 247 -1.41 -0.90 -31.93
CA PRO A 247 -1.21 0.52 -31.60
C PRO A 247 -1.66 0.87 -30.17
N GLN A 248 -2.68 0.18 -29.65
CA GLN A 248 -3.17 0.38 -28.28
C GLN A 248 -2.13 -0.09 -27.25
N LEU A 249 -1.63 -1.32 -27.39
CA LEU A 249 -0.57 -1.82 -26.50
C LEU A 249 0.71 -0.99 -26.63
N ARG A 250 1.01 -0.51 -27.85
CA ARG A 250 2.10 0.45 -28.06
C ARG A 250 1.89 1.69 -27.22
N GLU A 251 0.71 2.30 -27.26
CA GLU A 251 0.36 3.50 -26.48
C GLU A 251 0.56 3.29 -24.98
N VAL A 252 0.07 2.17 -24.43
CA VAL A 252 0.27 1.81 -23.02
C VAL A 252 1.76 1.83 -22.67
N HIS A 253 2.63 1.37 -23.57
CA HIS A 253 4.08 1.34 -23.35
C HIS A 253 4.85 2.51 -24.01
N LYS A 254 4.17 3.56 -24.50
CA LYS A 254 4.82 4.78 -25.01
C LYS A 254 5.38 5.59 -23.82
N GLY A 255 6.63 6.04 -23.94
CA GLY A 255 7.28 6.89 -22.93
C GLY A 255 8.16 6.16 -21.90
N VAL A 256 8.46 4.86 -22.10
CA VAL A 256 9.45 4.15 -21.25
C VAL A 256 10.86 4.66 -21.58
N PRO A 257 11.56 5.32 -20.62
CA PRO A 257 12.70 4.62 -20.02
C PRO A 257 12.89 4.92 -18.51
N LYS A 258 13.33 3.91 -17.76
CA LYS A 258 14.47 3.98 -16.81
C LYS A 258 14.59 2.65 -16.06
N ALA A 259 15.57 1.82 -16.44
CA ALA A 259 16.41 1.26 -15.40
C ALA A 259 17.04 2.46 -14.65
N PRO A 260 17.11 2.45 -13.31
CA PRO A 260 17.60 3.60 -12.55
C PRO A 260 18.98 4.02 -13.06
N ILE A 261 19.11 5.28 -13.49
CA ILE A 261 20.41 5.89 -13.75
C ILE A 261 21.14 5.90 -12.40
N GLY A 262 22.16 5.05 -12.27
CA GLY A 262 22.94 4.86 -11.05
C GLY A 262 22.62 3.60 -10.23
N GLY A 263 21.61 2.81 -10.62
CA GLY A 263 21.37 1.50 -10.03
C GLY A 263 21.98 0.40 -10.88
N ASP A 264 22.70 -0.52 -10.24
CA ASP A 264 23.36 -1.69 -10.82
C ASP A 264 22.60 -2.28 -12.03
N LYS A 265 23.28 -2.35 -13.20
CA LYS A 265 22.78 -2.89 -14.49
C LYS A 265 22.31 -4.35 -14.41
N ARG A 266 22.34 -4.96 -13.22
CA ARG A 266 21.96 -6.34 -12.95
C ARG A 266 20.45 -6.58 -12.90
N GLN A 267 19.58 -5.56 -12.85
CA GLN A 267 18.11 -5.78 -12.74
C GLN A 267 17.46 -6.40 -13.99
N CYS A 268 18.14 -6.39 -15.14
CA CYS A 268 17.70 -7.07 -16.37
C CYS A 268 18.38 -8.44 -16.59
N ARG A 269 19.22 -8.93 -15.66
CA ARG A 269 19.90 -10.25 -15.76
C ARG A 269 19.00 -11.43 -15.35
N TRP A 270 17.76 -11.17 -14.93
CA TRP A 270 16.91 -12.13 -14.22
C TRP A 270 15.84 -12.82 -15.08
N VAL A 271 15.74 -12.46 -16.36
CA VAL A 271 15.00 -13.26 -17.33
C VAL A 271 16.05 -14.03 -18.13
N PRO A 272 16.02 -15.38 -18.19
CA PRO A 272 16.91 -16.15 -19.05
C PRO A 272 16.69 -15.72 -20.50
N SER A 273 17.50 -14.76 -20.97
CA SER A 273 17.68 -14.34 -22.36
C SER A 273 16.46 -14.61 -23.25
N VAL A 274 15.30 -14.00 -22.98
CA VAL A 274 14.22 -13.97 -23.97
C VAL A 274 14.85 -13.33 -25.20
N GLN A 275 15.05 -14.11 -26.26
CA GLN A 275 15.66 -13.59 -27.48
C GLN A 275 14.69 -12.55 -27.98
N THR A 276 15.19 -11.32 -28.05
CA THR A 276 14.62 -10.29 -28.88
C THR A 276 14.62 -10.83 -30.30
N LYS A 277 13.46 -11.22 -30.83
CA LYS A 277 13.32 -11.50 -32.25
C LYS A 277 13.13 -10.16 -32.94
N THR A 278 14.19 -9.36 -33.07
CA THR A 278 14.11 -8.11 -33.84
C THR A 278 14.35 -8.37 -35.32
N PRO A 279 13.40 -8.01 -36.20
CA PRO A 279 13.73 -7.60 -37.56
C PRO A 279 14.53 -6.30 -37.47
N SER A 280 15.58 -6.16 -38.27
CA SER A 280 16.31 -4.91 -38.48
C SER A 280 15.34 -3.81 -38.96
N GLY A 281 15.01 -2.85 -38.11
CA GLY A 281 14.05 -1.79 -38.41
C GLY A 281 14.31 -0.51 -37.62
N ARG A 282 13.92 0.63 -38.21
CA ARG A 282 14.20 2.00 -37.73
C ARG A 282 13.77 2.18 -36.26
N GLY A 283 14.61 2.89 -35.52
CA GLY A 283 14.54 3.07 -34.07
C GLY A 283 13.36 3.90 -33.57
N GLY A 284 13.28 4.05 -32.25
CA GLY A 284 12.30 4.87 -31.55
C GLY A 284 12.94 6.12 -30.94
N LEU A 285 12.17 7.21 -30.88
CA LEU A 285 12.57 8.44 -30.19
C LEU A 285 12.25 8.35 -28.70
N ILE A 286 13.28 8.52 -27.86
CA ILE A 286 13.16 8.59 -26.41
C ILE A 286 13.81 9.90 -25.94
N ASN A 287 13.03 10.78 -25.30
CA ASN A 287 13.49 12.11 -24.84
C ASN A 287 14.20 12.93 -25.93
N GLY A 288 13.69 12.86 -27.17
CA GLY A 288 14.25 13.59 -28.32
C GLY A 288 15.54 12.98 -28.91
N LYS A 289 15.99 11.81 -28.43
CA LYS A 289 17.11 11.06 -29.01
C LYS A 289 16.61 9.78 -29.67
N GLU A 290 17.15 9.47 -30.83
CA GLU A 290 16.80 8.25 -31.57
C GLU A 290 17.67 7.08 -31.09
N TYR A 291 17.01 5.98 -30.72
CA TYR A 291 17.66 4.73 -30.34
C TYR A 291 17.12 3.62 -31.20
N ASP A 292 17.97 2.68 -31.60
CA ASP A 292 17.56 1.47 -32.29
C ASP A 292 16.70 0.56 -31.38
N ASN A 293 15.85 -0.27 -31.99
CA ASN A 293 14.90 -1.09 -31.25
C ASN A 293 15.60 -2.12 -30.32
N GLU A 294 16.82 -2.56 -30.66
CA GLU A 294 17.59 -3.48 -29.82
C GLU A 294 17.98 -2.81 -28.49
N THR A 295 18.50 -1.58 -28.54
CA THR A 295 18.79 -0.79 -27.33
C THR A 295 17.53 -0.51 -26.50
N ILE A 296 16.41 -0.18 -27.16
CA ILE A 296 15.16 0.13 -26.45
C ILE A 296 14.61 -1.11 -25.74
N ASN A 297 14.63 -2.27 -26.39
CA ASN A 297 14.14 -3.51 -25.82
C ASN A 297 14.91 -3.92 -24.55
N GLN A 298 16.18 -3.54 -24.40
CA GLN A 298 16.94 -3.76 -23.16
C GLN A 298 16.39 -2.97 -21.95
N TRP A 299 15.58 -1.93 -22.19
CA TRP A 299 15.00 -1.08 -21.16
C TRP A 299 13.51 -1.34 -20.93
N VAL A 300 12.90 -2.21 -21.73
CA VAL A 300 11.51 -2.61 -21.56
C VAL A 300 11.42 -3.54 -20.35
N VAL A 301 10.64 -3.12 -19.37
CA VAL A 301 10.32 -3.98 -18.23
C VAL A 301 9.40 -5.11 -18.73
N PRO A 302 9.68 -6.38 -18.41
CA PRO A 302 8.84 -7.49 -18.82
C PRO A 302 7.38 -7.31 -18.39
N TYR A 303 6.45 -7.51 -19.33
CA TYR A 303 5.02 -7.31 -19.17
C TYR A 303 4.23 -8.46 -19.80
N ASN A 304 2.96 -8.62 -19.46
CA ASN A 304 2.07 -9.55 -20.14
C ASN A 304 1.24 -8.79 -21.20
N PRO A 305 1.41 -9.06 -22.50
CA PRO A 305 0.71 -8.31 -23.56
C PRO A 305 -0.81 -8.36 -23.46
N TYR A 306 -1.37 -9.52 -23.10
CA TYR A 306 -2.81 -9.71 -22.98
C TYR A 306 -3.40 -8.89 -21.82
N LEU A 307 -2.82 -9.00 -20.63
CA LEU A 307 -3.26 -8.26 -19.45
C LEU A 307 -3.11 -6.75 -19.67
N SER A 308 -1.94 -6.29 -20.13
CA SER A 308 -1.71 -4.86 -20.39
C SER A 308 -2.70 -4.28 -21.40
N GLN A 309 -3.06 -5.05 -22.45
CA GLN A 309 -4.03 -4.62 -23.45
C GLN A 309 -5.46 -4.63 -22.88
N LYS A 310 -5.87 -5.72 -22.21
CA LYS A 310 -7.22 -5.88 -21.63
C LYS A 310 -7.53 -4.79 -20.62
N PHE A 311 -6.56 -4.44 -19.77
CA PHE A 311 -6.75 -3.43 -18.73
C PHE A 311 -6.31 -2.03 -19.16
N ASN A 312 -5.76 -1.86 -20.37
CA ASN A 312 -5.24 -0.58 -20.87
C ASN A 312 -4.35 0.13 -19.83
N CYS A 313 -3.40 -0.60 -19.25
CA CYS A 313 -2.47 -0.09 -18.24
C CYS A 313 -1.19 -0.93 -18.20
N HIS A 314 -0.14 -0.41 -17.56
CA HIS A 314 1.09 -1.18 -17.39
C HIS A 314 0.89 -2.33 -16.41
N ILE A 315 1.03 -3.56 -16.90
CA ILE A 315 1.05 -4.79 -16.09
C ILE A 315 2.38 -5.50 -16.31
N ASN A 316 3.30 -5.28 -15.38
CA ASN A 316 4.62 -5.90 -15.42
C ASN A 316 4.55 -7.30 -14.82
N VAL A 317 5.23 -8.27 -15.43
CA VAL A 317 5.29 -9.65 -14.93
C VAL A 317 6.73 -10.10 -14.89
N LYS A 318 7.23 -10.44 -13.71
CA LYS A 318 8.57 -10.99 -13.51
C LYS A 318 8.46 -12.46 -13.15
N VAL A 319 9.07 -13.33 -13.95
CA VAL A 319 9.22 -14.74 -13.62
C VAL A 319 10.27 -14.88 -12.51
N CYS A 320 9.92 -15.60 -11.44
CA CYS A 320 10.75 -15.80 -10.26
C CYS A 320 11.30 -17.23 -10.26
N THR A 321 12.62 -17.38 -10.11
CA THR A 321 13.29 -18.70 -10.15
C THR A 321 14.22 -18.95 -8.97
N ALA A 322 14.30 -18.02 -7.99
CA ALA A 322 15.27 -18.05 -6.90
C ALA A 322 14.76 -17.40 -5.60
N ILE A 323 15.62 -17.37 -4.57
CA ILE A 323 15.45 -16.76 -3.23
C ILE A 323 14.94 -15.31 -3.28
N THR A 324 15.03 -14.63 -4.42
CA THR A 324 14.41 -13.33 -4.70
C THR A 324 12.90 -13.29 -4.39
N ALA A 325 12.21 -14.43 -4.41
CA ALA A 325 10.83 -14.56 -3.92
C ALA A 325 10.65 -14.06 -2.47
N VAL A 326 11.61 -14.35 -1.59
CA VAL A 326 11.61 -13.92 -0.18
C VAL A 326 11.82 -12.41 -0.06
N ILE A 327 12.63 -11.82 -0.95
CA ILE A 327 12.80 -10.36 -1.01
C ILE A 327 11.48 -9.68 -1.37
N PHE A 328 10.68 -10.25 -2.28
CA PHE A 328 9.38 -9.69 -2.62
C PHE A 328 8.39 -9.75 -1.45
N LEU A 329 8.37 -10.86 -0.70
CA LEU A 329 7.57 -10.97 0.53
C LEU A 329 7.94 -9.88 1.52
N TYR A 330 9.23 -9.75 1.85
CA TYR A 330 9.69 -8.75 2.79
C TYR A 330 9.43 -7.32 2.28
N LYS A 331 9.75 -7.05 1.02
CA LYS A 331 9.65 -5.70 0.44
C LYS A 331 8.22 -5.21 0.25
N TYR A 332 7.25 -6.09 0.03
CA TYR A 332 5.90 -5.68 -0.37
C TYR A 332 4.81 -6.12 0.60
N VAL A 333 4.98 -7.26 1.28
CA VAL A 333 4.04 -7.69 2.34
C VAL A 333 4.35 -6.99 3.66
N TYR A 334 5.63 -6.83 3.98
CA TYR A 334 6.07 -6.27 5.26
C TYR A 334 6.37 -4.76 5.22
N LYS A 335 6.33 -4.12 4.05
CA LYS A 335 6.60 -2.68 3.93
C LYS A 335 5.46 -1.88 4.54
N GLY A 336 5.79 -1.15 5.62
CA GLY A 336 4.90 -0.22 6.28
C GLY A 336 4.55 0.99 5.41
N SER A 337 3.73 1.89 5.97
CA SER A 337 3.31 3.10 5.27
C SER A 337 4.48 4.03 4.97
N ASP A 338 4.38 4.78 3.87
CA ASP A 338 5.33 5.83 3.55
C ASP A 338 5.41 6.84 4.72
N LYS A 339 6.64 7.19 5.09
CA LYS A 339 6.93 8.15 6.14
C LYS A 339 7.68 9.33 5.56
N ALA A 340 7.34 10.52 6.02
CA ALA A 340 8.07 11.75 5.76
C ALA A 340 8.78 12.17 7.06
N VAL A 341 10.04 12.59 6.93
CA VAL A 341 10.73 13.28 8.00
C VAL A 341 10.44 14.77 7.84
N ILE A 342 9.76 15.36 8.81
CA ILE A 342 9.48 16.79 8.87
C ILE A 342 10.55 17.43 9.74
N VAL A 343 11.16 18.50 9.24
CA VAL A 343 12.12 19.30 10.01
C VAL A 343 11.38 20.49 10.62
N VAL A 344 11.41 20.61 11.94
CA VAL A 344 10.81 21.74 12.66
C VAL A 344 11.86 22.83 12.83
N GLU A 345 11.59 24.01 12.30
CA GLU A 345 12.39 25.21 12.48
C GLU A 345 11.58 26.24 13.29
N ALA A 346 12.21 26.91 14.26
CA ALA A 346 11.53 27.93 15.06
C ALA A 346 11.19 29.16 14.20
N VAL A 347 10.00 29.73 14.43
CA VAL A 347 9.50 30.90 13.69
C VAL A 347 10.29 32.16 14.09
N ARG A 348 10.59 33.02 13.12
CA ARG A 348 11.21 34.33 13.33
C ARG A 348 10.29 35.24 14.15
N ASP A 349 10.76 35.75 15.27
CA ASP A 349 10.29 37.05 15.77
C ASP A 349 11.13 38.14 15.09
N GLU A 350 10.48 39.19 14.58
CA GLU A 350 11.12 40.33 13.92
C GLU A 350 12.14 41.00 14.87
N GLY A 351 13.41 40.62 14.76
CA GLY A 351 14.52 41.24 15.48
C GLY A 351 15.58 40.31 16.07
N ASN A 352 15.35 38.99 16.14
CA ASN A 352 16.36 38.05 16.66
C ASN A 352 16.86 37.07 15.59
N GLN A 353 18.17 36.81 15.61
CA GLN A 353 18.83 35.80 14.78
C GLN A 353 18.12 34.45 14.88
N THR A 354 18.06 33.72 13.76
CA THR A 354 17.46 32.39 13.64
C THR A 354 17.93 31.48 14.78
N GLN A 355 17.11 31.29 15.81
CA GLN A 355 17.40 30.28 16.83
C GLN A 355 16.95 28.94 16.27
N ILE A 356 17.93 28.12 15.89
CA ILE A 356 17.71 26.71 15.56
C ILE A 356 17.17 26.04 16.82
N GLU A 357 16.13 25.21 16.70
CA GLU A 357 15.63 24.43 17.84
C GLU A 357 16.79 23.63 18.44
N PRO A 358 17.21 23.92 19.70
CA PRO A 358 18.45 23.38 20.25
C PRO A 358 18.36 21.87 20.51
N ASN A 359 17.14 21.31 20.55
CA ASN A 359 16.95 19.88 20.70
C ASN A 359 17.08 19.15 19.34
N GLY A 360 18.24 18.51 19.14
CA GLY A 360 18.55 17.75 17.92
C GLY A 360 17.60 16.57 17.64
N ILE A 361 16.82 16.11 18.62
CA ILE A 361 15.82 15.04 18.46
C ILE A 361 14.48 15.60 17.96
N LEU A 362 14.02 16.73 18.50
CA LEU A 362 12.78 17.40 18.06
C LEU A 362 12.89 18.02 16.66
N ARG A 363 14.13 18.24 16.21
CA ARG A 363 14.42 18.68 14.84
C ARG A 363 13.82 17.77 13.77
N PHE A 364 13.58 16.49 14.05
CA PHE A 364 13.10 15.52 13.05
C PHE A 364 11.86 14.77 13.54
N LEU A 365 10.69 15.13 13.00
CA LEU A 365 9.43 14.41 13.22
C LEU A 365 9.20 13.38 12.12
N ASN A 366 9.03 12.11 12.48
CA ASN A 366 8.60 11.07 11.55
C ASN A 366 7.07 11.05 11.43
N ALA A 367 6.53 11.57 10.34
CA ALA A 367 5.10 11.59 10.05
C ALA A 367 4.72 10.52 9.01
N ARG A 368 3.53 9.93 9.14
CA ARG A 368 2.97 9.05 8.11
C ARG A 368 2.39 9.89 6.98
N TYR A 369 2.76 9.56 5.74
CA TYR A 369 2.14 10.10 4.55
C TYR A 369 0.86 9.33 4.22
N ILE A 370 -0.20 10.04 3.81
CA ILE A 370 -1.46 9.46 3.36
C ILE A 370 -1.84 10.19 2.07
N SER A 371 -1.97 9.45 0.96
CA SER A 371 -2.43 10.04 -0.30
C SER A 371 -3.95 10.19 -0.33
N PRO A 372 -4.51 11.09 -1.17
CA PRO A 372 -5.97 11.22 -1.31
C PRO A 372 -6.65 9.92 -1.74
N VAL A 373 -6.03 9.16 -2.65
CA VAL A 373 -6.55 7.85 -3.09
C VAL A 373 -6.45 6.82 -1.97
N GLU A 374 -5.36 6.78 -1.19
CA GLU A 374 -5.29 5.92 0.02
C GLU A 374 -6.40 6.28 1.00
N ALA A 375 -6.64 7.57 1.23
CA ALA A 375 -7.69 8.05 2.12
C ALA A 375 -9.07 7.55 1.70
N CYS A 376 -9.44 7.74 0.42
CA CYS A 376 -10.69 7.24 -0.13
C CYS A 376 -10.77 5.71 -0.05
N MET A 377 -9.71 4.99 -0.42
CA MET A 377 -9.68 3.53 -0.40
C MET A 377 -9.95 2.97 1.00
N ARG A 378 -9.33 3.56 2.02
CA ARG A 378 -9.54 3.17 3.43
C ARG A 378 -10.92 3.59 3.96
N GLN A 379 -11.44 4.73 3.55
CA GLN A 379 -12.78 5.18 3.97
C GLN A 379 -13.88 4.29 3.40
N LEU A 380 -13.74 3.88 2.15
CA LEU A 380 -14.66 2.98 1.43
C LEU A 380 -14.50 1.49 1.81
N ASP A 381 -13.69 1.16 2.81
CA ASP A 381 -13.40 -0.22 3.25
C ASP A 381 -12.80 -1.13 2.17
N ASN A 382 -12.10 -0.55 1.20
CA ASN A 382 -11.49 -1.35 0.16
C ASN A 382 -10.23 -2.02 0.71
N SER A 383 -10.16 -3.35 0.55
CA SER A 383 -8.99 -4.10 1.00
C SER A 383 -7.74 -3.70 0.20
N VAL A 384 -6.68 -3.36 0.92
CA VAL A 384 -5.35 -3.05 0.35
C VAL A 384 -4.42 -4.26 0.37
N GLN A 385 -4.86 -5.40 0.90
CA GLN A 385 -4.06 -6.62 0.97
C GLN A 385 -4.98 -7.82 0.89
N GLY A 386 -4.50 -8.94 0.36
CA GLY A 386 -5.28 -10.16 0.35
C GLY A 386 -4.48 -11.37 -0.09
N LYS A 387 -5.08 -12.54 0.11
CA LYS A 387 -4.48 -13.85 -0.16
C LYS A 387 -5.59 -14.85 -0.47
N THR A 388 -5.26 -15.91 -1.21
CA THR A 388 -6.22 -16.99 -1.54
C THR A 388 -6.55 -17.88 -0.35
N HIS A 389 -5.56 -18.14 0.52
CA HIS A 389 -5.71 -19.09 1.61
C HIS A 389 -6.04 -18.41 2.94
N ALA A 390 -7.04 -18.94 3.64
CA ALA A 390 -7.29 -18.63 5.03
C ALA A 390 -6.26 -19.38 5.90
N ILE A 391 -5.60 -18.66 6.81
CA ILE A 391 -4.58 -19.23 7.70
C ILE A 391 -4.96 -18.90 9.12
N THR A 392 -5.05 -19.96 9.93
CA THR A 392 -5.32 -19.87 11.36
C THR A 392 -4.04 -20.20 12.10
N GLN A 393 -3.54 -19.23 12.87
CA GLN A 393 -2.43 -19.47 13.76
C GLN A 393 -2.95 -20.22 14.99
N LEU A 394 -2.42 -21.40 15.24
CA LEU A 394 -2.72 -22.14 16.46
C LEU A 394 -1.91 -21.56 17.63
N THR A 395 -2.55 -21.46 18.79
CA THR A 395 -1.88 -21.02 20.02
C THR A 395 -0.89 -22.11 20.44
N ILE A 396 0.39 -21.74 20.54
CA ILE A 396 1.41 -22.63 21.10
C ILE A 396 1.19 -22.65 22.61
N HIS A 397 1.04 -23.84 23.16
CA HIS A 397 0.94 -24.07 24.60
C HIS A 397 1.95 -25.16 24.99
N LEU A 398 2.36 -25.18 26.26
CA LEU A 398 3.11 -26.32 26.79
C LEU A 398 2.21 -27.56 26.81
N GLU A 399 2.83 -28.73 26.91
CA GLU A 399 2.09 -29.99 27.02
C GLU A 399 1.11 -29.91 28.20
N ASN A 400 -0.17 -30.17 27.94
CA ASN A 400 -1.30 -30.03 28.87
C ASN A 400 -1.68 -28.61 29.34
N GLU A 401 -1.08 -27.54 28.79
CA GLU A 401 -1.43 -26.14 29.11
C GLU A 401 -2.31 -25.49 28.03
N GLN A 402 -3.18 -26.28 27.39
CA GLN A 402 -4.10 -25.78 26.37
C GLN A 402 -4.97 -24.66 26.95
N MET A 403 -4.91 -23.47 26.33
CA MET A 403 -5.86 -22.40 26.66
C MET A 403 -7.24 -22.77 26.14
N VAL A 404 -8.08 -23.33 27.00
CA VAL A 404 -9.49 -23.60 26.73
C VAL A 404 -10.31 -22.38 27.14
N THR A 405 -10.95 -21.72 26.18
CA THR A 405 -11.90 -20.63 26.47
C THR A 405 -13.32 -21.17 26.57
N PHE A 406 -13.90 -21.11 27.76
CA PHE A 406 -15.31 -21.40 27.98
C PHE A 406 -16.14 -20.13 27.76
N ARG A 407 -17.27 -20.25 27.05
CA ARG A 407 -18.27 -19.19 27.03
C ARG A 407 -18.99 -19.19 28.37
N SER A 408 -19.54 -18.04 28.79
CA SER A 408 -20.34 -17.97 30.03
C SER A 408 -21.59 -18.87 29.99
N SER A 409 -21.98 -19.34 28.81
CA SER A 409 -23.05 -20.31 28.56
C SER A 409 -22.60 -21.76 28.57
N ASP A 410 -21.29 -22.02 28.58
CA ASP A 410 -20.78 -23.39 28.58
C ASP A 410 -20.75 -23.85 30.04
N ASP A 411 -21.70 -24.72 30.39
CA ASP A 411 -21.85 -25.24 31.75
C ASP A 411 -20.54 -25.86 32.23
N ARG A 412 -20.08 -25.40 33.39
CA ARG A 412 -18.90 -25.94 34.08
C ARG A 412 -19.28 -27.31 34.62
N LEU A 413 -18.70 -28.37 34.05
CA LEU A 413 -18.68 -29.70 34.65
C LEU A 413 -17.76 -29.75 35.86
#